data_AF-A0A3D9GZ65-F1
#
_entry.id   AF-A0A3D9GZ65-F1
#
_cell.length_a   1.000
_cell.length_b   1.000
_cell.length_c   1.000
_cell.angle_alpha   90.00
_cell.angle_beta   90.00
_cell.angle_gamma   90.00
#
_symmetry.space_group_name_H-M   'P 1'
#
loop_
_entity.id
_entity.type
_entity.pdbx_description
1 polymer ?
#
loop_
_entity_poly.entity_id
_entity_poly.type
_entity_poly.pdbx_seq_one_letter_code
_entity_poly.pdbx_strand_id
1 'polypeptide(L)'
;MKTLQNQTLLYDKDCPLCNVYTSGFIKAKMLDDNGRKAYCDLTNEEQNFIDLKRASNEIALFDNKNKTVIYGIDSLLKVIGNSMPWVEKIGNLKLIKFGLKKLYSFISYNRKVIIPSKEDQTQTLQCVPDFNYKYRYTYILFASLVTSIVLFKFGKLLNVIHESTFLRECLMALGQIGFQGLFISKLKIEKQLNYYGNLMTVSLMGSLILIPVIILNSIIEIPELALLFWFGLTATILLFEHIRRIKLLELPTVLSATWILYRLLVLLLILFL
;
A
#
# COMPACT_ATOMS: atom_id res chain seq x y z
N MET A 1 4.52 25.61 15.15
CA MET A 1 4.38 24.17 15.47
C MET A 1 5.37 23.82 16.56
N LYS A 2 4.98 23.00 17.55
CA LYS A 2 5.91 22.57 18.61
C LYS A 2 6.69 21.35 18.12
N THR A 3 8.01 21.45 18.17
CA THR A 3 8.93 20.36 17.83
C THR A 3 9.07 19.39 19.00
N LEU A 4 8.97 18.10 18.72
CA LEU A 4 9.17 17.05 19.70
C LEU A 4 10.67 16.77 19.80
N GLN A 5 11.27 17.16 20.92
CA GLN A 5 12.72 17.05 21.13
C GLN A 5 13.09 15.77 21.88
N ASN A 6 14.33 15.31 21.67
CA ASN A 6 14.93 14.15 22.34
C ASN A 6 14.21 12.82 22.06
N GLN A 7 13.37 12.76 21.03
CA GLN A 7 12.73 11.52 20.60
C GLN A 7 13.12 11.20 19.17
N THR A 8 13.41 9.93 18.93
CA THR A 8 13.88 9.46 17.63
C THR A 8 12.94 8.39 17.10
N LEU A 9 12.42 8.63 15.91
CA LEU A 9 11.50 7.74 15.21
C LEU A 9 12.29 6.80 14.30
N LEU A 10 12.17 5.50 14.55
CA LEU A 10 12.75 4.48 13.70
C LEU A 10 11.96 4.34 12.41
N TYR A 11 12.64 4.17 11.29
CA TYR A 11 11.99 3.92 10.00
C TYR A 11 12.74 2.87 9.17
N ASP A 12 11.98 2.20 8.31
CA ASP A 12 12.52 1.29 7.30
C ASP A 12 13.14 2.11 6.16
N LYS A 13 14.48 2.04 6.02
CA LYS A 13 15.24 2.75 4.98
C LYS A 13 14.88 2.28 3.57
N ASP A 14 14.48 1.03 3.42
CA ASP A 14 14.14 0.47 2.12
C ASP A 14 12.68 0.77 1.75
N CYS A 15 11.85 1.27 2.67
CA CYS A 15 10.45 1.60 2.43
C CYS A 15 10.31 3.06 1.97
N PRO A 16 9.96 3.34 0.70
CA PRO A 16 9.80 4.71 0.21
C PRO A 16 8.72 5.49 0.97
N LEU A 17 7.60 4.84 1.30
CA LEU A 17 6.54 5.46 2.11
C LEU A 17 7.08 5.91 3.47
N CYS A 18 7.85 5.04 4.11
CA CYS A 18 8.45 5.26 5.41
C CYS A 18 9.41 6.43 5.39
N ASN A 19 10.24 6.52 4.35
CA ASN A 19 11.09 7.67 4.12
C ASN A 19 10.33 8.97 3.91
N VAL A 20 9.27 8.95 3.09
CA VAL A 20 8.53 10.18 2.73
C VAL A 20 7.86 10.79 3.95
N TYR A 21 7.07 10.03 4.71
CA TYR A 21 6.33 10.63 5.83
C TYR A 21 7.26 11.04 6.98
N THR A 22 8.30 10.25 7.29
CA THR A 22 9.25 10.62 8.34
C THR A 22 10.11 11.83 7.95
N SER A 23 10.50 11.96 6.67
CA SER A 23 11.11 13.21 6.17
C SER A 23 10.16 14.40 6.31
N GLY A 24 8.86 14.17 6.06
CA GLY A 24 7.81 15.17 6.22
C GLY A 24 7.75 15.72 7.65
N PHE A 25 7.89 14.86 8.66
CA PHE A 25 7.91 15.29 10.06
C PHE A 25 9.08 16.20 10.41
N ILE A 26 10.27 15.97 9.83
CA ILE A 26 11.44 16.85 9.99
C ILE A 26 11.17 18.20 9.30
N LYS A 27 10.76 18.17 8.03
CA LYS A 27 10.49 19.39 7.24
C LYS A 27 9.39 20.25 7.85
N ALA A 28 8.38 19.63 8.44
CA ALA A 28 7.30 20.31 9.14
C ALA A 28 7.68 20.75 10.58
N LYS A 29 8.91 20.49 11.04
CA LYS A 29 9.38 20.76 12.40
C LYS A 29 8.55 20.06 13.49
N MET A 30 7.93 18.93 13.18
CA MET A 30 7.25 18.07 14.17
C MET A 30 8.26 17.25 14.98
N LEU A 31 9.33 16.82 14.32
CA LEU A 31 10.52 16.19 14.91
C LEU A 31 11.71 17.14 14.72
N ASP A 32 12.70 17.08 15.62
CA ASP A 32 13.97 17.78 15.45
C ASP A 32 14.83 17.13 14.34
N ASP A 33 15.92 17.77 13.90
CA ASP A 33 16.73 17.31 12.77
C ASP A 33 17.33 15.90 12.98
N ASN A 34 17.50 15.47 14.24
CA ASN A 34 17.95 14.14 14.64
C ASN A 34 16.79 13.22 15.06
N GLY A 35 15.55 13.65 14.81
CA GLY A 35 14.34 13.02 15.31
C GLY A 35 13.92 11.77 14.54
N ARG A 36 14.71 11.30 13.57
CA ARG A 36 14.51 10.02 12.90
C ARG A 36 15.82 9.28 12.67
N LYS A 37 15.76 7.96 12.69
CA LYS A 37 16.93 7.07 12.47
C LYS A 37 16.49 5.84 11.68
N ALA A 38 17.32 5.37 10.75
CA ALA A 38 17.03 4.15 10.03
C ALA A 38 17.15 2.94 10.98
N TYR A 39 16.27 1.97 10.82
CA TYR A 39 16.26 0.76 11.65
C TYR A 39 17.59 -0.01 11.59
N CYS A 40 18.23 -0.04 10.43
CA CYS A 40 19.53 -0.68 10.22
C CYS A 40 20.69 0.01 10.93
N ASP A 41 20.51 1.26 11.37
CA ASP A 41 21.56 2.10 11.97
C ASP A 41 21.48 2.11 13.51
N LEU A 42 20.74 1.17 14.11
CA LEU A 42 20.60 1.02 15.56
C LEU A 42 21.92 0.58 16.21
N THR A 43 22.36 1.28 17.25
CA THR A 43 23.54 0.88 18.03
C THR A 43 23.23 -0.31 18.94
N ASN A 44 24.27 -1.02 19.40
CA ASN A 44 24.10 -2.14 20.35
C ASN A 44 23.40 -1.72 21.65
N GLU A 45 23.65 -0.49 22.12
CA GLU A 45 22.97 0.04 23.30
C GLU A 45 21.47 0.27 23.07
N GLU A 46 21.11 0.77 21.88
CA GLU A 46 19.71 1.00 21.51
C GLU A 46 18.94 -0.32 21.37
N GLN A 47 19.59 -1.35 20.83
CA GLN A 47 19.03 -2.68 20.71
C GLN A 47 18.69 -3.34 22.07
N ASN A 48 19.30 -2.90 23.17
CA ASN A 48 19.02 -3.46 24.50
C ASN A 48 17.65 -3.07 25.07
N PHE A 49 17.11 -1.91 24.70
CA PHE A 49 15.83 -1.41 25.22
C PHE A 49 14.73 -1.31 24.17
N ILE A 50 15.06 -1.50 22.89
CA ILE A 50 14.10 -1.57 21.79
C ILE A 50 13.76 -3.03 21.50
N ASP A 51 12.48 -3.35 21.51
CA ASP A 51 11.99 -4.63 21.03
C ASP A 51 12.11 -4.67 19.50
N LEU A 52 13.19 -5.27 19.01
CA LEU A 52 13.51 -5.36 17.59
C LEU A 52 12.42 -6.06 16.78
N LYS A 53 11.85 -7.14 17.33
CA LYS A 53 10.78 -7.90 16.66
C LYS A 53 9.50 -7.06 16.55
N ARG A 54 9.20 -6.28 17.58
CA ARG A 54 8.06 -5.36 17.52
C ARG A 54 8.36 -4.18 16.60
N ALA A 55 9.56 -3.61 16.64
CA ALA A 55 9.97 -2.46 15.84
C ALA A 55 9.97 -2.74 14.32
N SER A 56 10.17 -4.00 13.90
CA SER A 56 10.01 -4.39 12.50
C SER A 56 8.53 -4.38 12.06
N ASN A 57 7.57 -4.60 12.96
CA ASN A 57 6.14 -4.62 12.67
C ASN A 57 5.44 -3.28 12.97
N GLU A 58 5.94 -2.54 13.94
CA GLU A 58 5.37 -1.31 14.47
C GLU A 58 6.44 -0.23 14.55
N ILE A 59 6.19 0.95 13.98
CA ILE A 59 7.14 2.06 14.01
C ILE A 59 7.44 2.46 15.46
N ALA A 60 8.71 2.43 15.84
CA ALA A 60 9.14 2.73 17.20
C ALA A 60 9.54 4.20 17.31
N LEU A 61 9.05 4.89 18.33
CA LEU A 61 9.53 6.19 18.76
C LEU A 61 10.15 6.01 20.14
N PHE A 62 11.46 6.22 20.25
CA PHE A 62 12.16 6.06 21.52
C PHE A 62 12.62 7.40 22.08
N ASP A 63 12.56 7.51 23.40
CA ASP A 63 13.01 8.66 24.17
C ASP A 63 14.50 8.49 24.53
N ASN A 64 15.33 9.37 24.00
CA ASN A 64 16.78 9.32 24.17
C ASN A 64 17.21 9.54 25.63
N LYS A 65 16.40 10.25 26.43
CA LYS A 65 16.66 10.58 27.84
C LYS A 65 16.15 9.49 28.77
N ASN A 66 14.89 9.10 28.61
CA ASN A 66 14.23 8.18 29.54
C ASN A 66 14.40 6.70 29.15
N LYS A 67 14.97 6.41 27.98
CA LYS A 67 15.14 5.05 27.43
C LYS A 67 13.82 4.26 27.36
N THR A 68 12.72 4.97 27.14
CA THR A 68 11.39 4.38 26.93
C THR A 68 11.04 4.37 25.45
N VAL A 69 10.21 3.41 25.04
CA VAL A 69 9.82 3.24 23.63
C VAL A 69 8.31 3.13 23.53
N ILE A 70 7.72 3.89 22.62
CA ILE A 70 6.34 3.72 22.18
C ILE A 70 6.33 3.19 20.75
N TYR A 71 5.27 2.47 20.38
CA TYR A 71 5.21 1.73 19.13
C TYR A 71 3.91 1.99 18.35
N GLY A 72 4.00 1.85 17.04
CA GLY A 72 2.87 1.81 16.13
C GLY A 72 2.13 3.15 16.08
N ILE A 73 0.80 3.09 16.20
CA ILE A 73 -0.02 4.31 16.14
C ILE A 73 0.26 5.27 17.30
N ASP A 74 0.67 4.75 18.46
CA ASP A 74 0.95 5.59 19.63
C ASP A 74 2.16 6.50 19.35
N SER A 75 3.17 6.00 18.61
CA SER A 75 4.29 6.79 18.09
C SER A 75 3.84 7.94 17.20
N LEU A 76 2.97 7.66 16.23
CA LEU A 76 2.49 8.67 15.28
C LEU A 76 1.60 9.71 15.98
N LEU A 77 0.72 9.27 16.88
CA LEU A 77 -0.12 10.17 17.68
C LEU A 77 0.73 11.07 18.58
N LYS A 78 1.85 10.59 19.12
CA LYS A 78 2.76 11.42 19.91
C LYS A 78 3.45 12.49 19.08
N VAL A 79 4.00 12.12 17.93
CA VAL A 79 4.69 13.06 17.01
C VAL A 79 3.74 14.14 16.51
N ILE A 80 2.61 13.72 15.93
CA ILE A 80 1.62 14.65 15.37
C ILE A 80 0.94 15.44 16.49
N GLY A 81 0.64 14.77 17.61
CA GLY A 81 0.01 15.32 18.81
C GLY A 81 0.79 16.45 19.46
N ASN A 82 2.11 16.33 19.52
CA ASN A 82 2.96 17.39 20.06
C ASN A 82 2.81 18.71 19.27
N SER A 83 2.70 18.60 17.95
CA SER A 83 2.47 19.75 17.06
C SER A 83 1.00 20.19 17.01
N MET A 84 0.06 19.24 17.09
CA MET A 84 -1.38 19.45 17.00
C MET A 84 -2.09 18.70 18.15
N PRO A 85 -2.22 19.30 19.35
CA PRO A 85 -2.71 18.60 20.54
C PRO A 85 -4.12 18.03 20.41
N TRP A 86 -4.97 18.60 19.55
CA TRP A 86 -6.30 18.10 19.29
C TRP A 86 -6.28 16.73 18.58
N VAL A 87 -5.27 16.44 17.74
CA VAL A 87 -5.10 15.14 17.08
C VAL A 87 -4.81 14.05 18.11
N GLU A 88 -3.96 14.34 19.11
CA GLU A 88 -3.68 13.39 20.19
C GLU A 88 -4.92 13.14 21.03
N LYS A 89 -5.67 14.18 21.39
CA LYS A 89 -6.90 14.05 22.18
C LYS A 89 -7.94 13.19 21.47
N ILE A 90 -8.25 13.51 20.20
CA ILE A 90 -9.24 12.77 19.40
C ILE A 90 -8.73 11.35 19.10
N GLY A 91 -7.47 11.21 18.68
CA GLY A 91 -6.87 9.93 18.34
C GLY A 91 -6.77 8.96 19.51
N ASN A 92 -6.75 9.46 20.76
CA ASN A 92 -6.77 8.64 21.96
C ASN A 92 -8.16 8.29 22.49
N LEU A 93 -9.24 8.82 21.91
CA LEU A 93 -10.60 8.36 22.24
C LEU A 93 -10.73 6.87 21.91
N LYS A 94 -11.23 6.06 22.85
CA LYS A 94 -11.18 4.58 22.80
C LYS A 94 -11.62 4.00 21.46
N LEU A 95 -12.75 4.47 20.91
CA LEU A 95 -13.31 4.00 19.64
C LEU A 95 -12.42 4.39 18.45
N ILE A 96 -11.95 5.62 18.42
CA ILE A 96 -11.07 6.15 17.35
C ILE A 96 -9.72 5.44 17.40
N LYS A 97 -9.12 5.34 18.59
CA LYS A 97 -7.85 4.64 18.83
C LYS A 97 -7.92 3.18 18.37
N PHE A 98 -9.02 2.50 18.65
CA PHE A 98 -9.25 1.14 18.18
C PHE A 98 -9.24 1.06 16.64
N GLY A 99 -9.98 1.95 15.97
CA GLY A 99 -9.98 2.05 14.51
C GLY A 99 -8.60 2.35 13.92
N LEU A 100 -7.90 3.34 14.48
CA LEU A 100 -6.56 3.72 14.05
C LEU A 100 -5.55 2.59 14.24
N LYS A 101 -5.63 1.81 15.33
CA LYS A 101 -4.79 0.62 15.53
C LYS A 101 -5.02 -0.42 14.43
N LYS A 102 -6.27 -0.69 14.05
CA LYS A 102 -6.59 -1.63 12.97
C LYS A 102 -6.11 -1.13 11.61
N LEU A 103 -6.33 0.15 11.30
CA LEU A 103 -5.86 0.76 10.07
C LEU A 103 -4.32 0.75 9.99
N TYR A 104 -3.66 1.09 11.10
CA TYR A 104 -2.21 1.06 11.21
C TYR A 104 -1.67 -0.36 10.92
N SER A 105 -2.20 -1.38 11.60
CA SER A 105 -1.77 -2.77 11.36
C SER A 105 -2.06 -3.20 9.92
N PHE A 106 -3.21 -2.83 9.36
CA PHE A 106 -3.56 -3.12 7.98
C PHE A 106 -2.54 -2.58 6.98
N ILE A 107 -2.06 -1.34 7.17
CA ILE A 107 -1.01 -0.77 6.33
C ILE A 107 0.34 -1.42 6.63
N SER A 108 0.72 -1.54 7.90
CA SER A 108 2.06 -1.99 8.28
C SER A 108 2.37 -3.41 7.79
N TYR A 109 1.46 -4.37 7.99
CA TYR A 109 1.64 -5.76 7.54
C TYR A 109 1.59 -5.93 6.01
N ASN A 110 1.09 -4.93 5.29
CA ASN A 110 1.01 -4.93 3.83
C ASN A 110 1.99 -3.95 3.18
N ARG A 111 2.84 -3.23 3.94
CA ARG A 111 3.65 -2.12 3.40
C ARG A 111 4.58 -2.54 2.26
N LYS A 112 5.20 -3.73 2.34
CA LYS A 112 6.07 -4.29 1.30
C LYS A 112 5.30 -4.75 0.05
N VAL A 113 3.98 -4.92 0.17
CA VAL A 113 3.10 -5.17 -0.97
C VAL A 113 2.54 -3.87 -1.55
N ILE A 114 2.18 -2.90 -0.70
CA ILE A 114 1.71 -1.59 -1.12
C ILE A 114 2.81 -0.88 -1.90
N ILE A 115 4.01 -0.78 -1.33
CA ILE A 115 5.19 -0.19 -1.97
C ILE A 115 6.38 -1.15 -1.80
N PRO A 116 6.59 -2.05 -2.78
CA PRO A 116 7.70 -2.98 -2.75
C PRO A 116 9.01 -2.25 -3.05
N SER A 117 10.06 -2.72 -2.39
CA SER A 117 11.44 -2.31 -2.60
C SER A 117 12.34 -3.53 -2.69
N LYS A 118 13.54 -3.34 -3.26
CA LYS A 118 14.57 -4.37 -3.19
C LYS A 118 15.00 -4.50 -1.74
N GLU A 119 15.08 -5.74 -1.27
CA GLU A 119 15.68 -6.03 0.03
C GLU A 119 17.19 -5.91 -0.08
N ASP A 120 17.79 -5.11 0.79
CA ASP A 120 19.24 -5.03 0.91
C ASP A 120 19.74 -6.14 1.81
N GLN A 121 20.21 -7.23 1.19
CA GLN A 121 20.72 -8.40 1.90
C GLN A 121 22.02 -8.12 2.68
N THR A 122 22.64 -6.95 2.51
CA THR A 122 23.87 -6.57 3.22
C THR A 122 23.61 -5.97 4.61
N GLN A 123 22.35 -5.64 4.93
CA GLN A 123 21.99 -5.06 6.22
C GLN A 123 21.95 -6.11 7.34
N THR A 124 22.59 -5.80 8.46
CA THR A 124 22.62 -6.66 9.67
C THR A 124 21.25 -6.73 10.36
N LEU A 125 20.44 -5.67 10.25
CA LEU A 125 19.11 -5.56 10.83
C LEU A 125 18.08 -5.26 9.74
N GLN A 126 17.28 -6.26 9.38
CA GLN A 126 16.24 -6.13 8.36
C GLN A 126 14.92 -5.63 8.97
N CYS A 127 14.35 -4.57 8.39
CA CYS A 127 13.04 -4.03 8.78
C CYS A 127 11.89 -4.66 7.96
N VAL A 128 11.83 -6.00 7.94
CA VAL A 128 10.78 -6.75 7.23
C VAL A 128 9.67 -7.11 8.24
N PRO A 129 8.40 -6.76 7.95
CA PRO A 129 7.31 -7.13 8.84
C PRO A 129 7.04 -8.64 8.74
N ASP A 130 6.56 -9.21 9.84
CA ASP A 130 6.12 -10.61 9.88
C ASP A 130 4.96 -10.84 8.90
N PHE A 131 4.94 -12.00 8.25
CA PHE A 131 3.84 -12.34 7.36
C PHE A 131 2.56 -12.60 8.15
N ASN A 132 1.51 -11.80 7.88
CA ASN A 132 0.22 -11.94 8.54
C ASN A 132 -0.89 -12.29 7.55
N TYR A 133 -1.32 -13.56 7.57
CA TYR A 133 -2.36 -14.08 6.68
C TYR A 133 -3.66 -13.28 6.76
N LYS A 134 -4.13 -12.95 7.97
CA LYS A 134 -5.37 -12.19 8.16
C LYS A 134 -5.29 -10.83 7.46
N TYR A 135 -4.25 -10.06 7.73
CA TYR A 135 -4.10 -8.74 7.10
C TYR A 135 -3.87 -8.83 5.59
N ARG A 136 -3.24 -9.91 5.11
CA ARG A 136 -3.03 -10.11 3.68
C ARG A 136 -4.33 -10.40 2.94
N TYR A 137 -5.16 -11.31 3.44
CA TYR A 137 -6.47 -11.59 2.85
C TYR A 137 -7.37 -10.36 2.91
N THR A 138 -7.39 -9.63 4.02
CA THR A 138 -8.19 -8.40 4.12
C THR A 138 -7.72 -7.34 3.12
N TYR A 139 -6.41 -7.25 2.84
CA TYR A 139 -5.87 -6.29 1.88
C TYR A 139 -6.26 -6.65 0.45
N ILE A 140 -6.10 -7.91 0.07
CA ILE A 140 -6.51 -8.41 -1.26
C ILE A 140 -8.01 -8.16 -1.47
N LEU A 141 -8.85 -8.52 -0.48
CA LEU A 141 -10.29 -8.28 -0.56
C LEU A 141 -10.63 -6.79 -0.68
N PHE A 142 -10.03 -5.94 0.16
CA PHE A 142 -10.23 -4.48 0.11
C PHE A 142 -9.86 -3.92 -1.27
N ALA A 143 -8.67 -4.24 -1.77
CA ALA A 143 -8.19 -3.77 -3.06
C ALA A 143 -9.07 -4.26 -4.21
N SER A 144 -9.55 -5.51 -4.17
CA SER A 144 -10.50 -6.05 -5.14
C SER A 144 -11.82 -5.31 -5.12
N LEU A 145 -12.41 -5.09 -3.95
CA LEU A 145 -13.69 -4.37 -3.82
C LEU A 145 -13.60 -2.94 -4.33
N VAL A 146 -12.58 -2.19 -3.92
CA VAL A 146 -12.36 -0.81 -4.41
C VAL A 146 -12.18 -0.81 -5.92
N THR A 147 -11.39 -1.74 -6.46
CA THR A 147 -11.18 -1.87 -7.91
C THR A 147 -12.49 -2.14 -8.64
N SER A 148 -13.30 -3.11 -8.18
CA SER A 148 -14.58 -3.43 -8.81
C SER A 148 -15.56 -2.26 -8.76
N ILE A 149 -15.63 -1.52 -7.65
CA ILE A 149 -16.50 -0.34 -7.53
C ILE A 149 -16.06 0.75 -8.52
N VAL A 150 -14.76 1.05 -8.59
CA VAL A 150 -14.25 2.10 -9.47
C VAL A 150 -14.42 1.72 -10.94
N LEU A 151 -14.11 0.47 -11.32
CA LEU A 151 -14.33 -0.02 -12.68
C LEU A 151 -15.81 -0.03 -13.06
N PHE A 152 -16.71 -0.39 -12.14
CA PHE A 152 -18.15 -0.32 -12.38
C PHE A 152 -18.61 1.11 -12.63
N LYS A 153 -18.14 2.07 -11.82
CA LYS A 153 -18.45 3.48 -12.01
C LYS A 153 -17.87 4.03 -13.30
N PHE A 154 -16.64 3.66 -13.65
CA PHE A 154 -16.00 4.07 -14.88
C PHE A 154 -16.67 3.47 -16.12
N GLY A 155 -17.01 2.17 -16.08
CA GLY A 155 -17.66 1.48 -17.19
C GLY A 155 -19.03 2.05 -17.54
N LYS A 156 -19.76 2.61 -16.57
CA LYS A 156 -21.01 3.35 -16.81
C LYS A 156 -20.85 4.66 -17.58
N LEU A 157 -19.63 5.16 -17.73
CA LEU A 157 -19.35 6.37 -18.50
C LEU A 157 -19.08 6.06 -19.99
N LEU A 158 -18.98 4.78 -20.36
CA LEU A 158 -18.66 4.34 -21.71
C LEU A 158 -19.91 3.74 -22.36
N ASN A 159 -20.28 4.23 -23.54
CA ASN A 159 -21.42 3.75 -24.33
C ASN A 159 -21.01 2.69 -25.36
N VAL A 160 -19.72 2.63 -25.71
CA VAL A 160 -19.16 1.69 -26.69
C VAL A 160 -19.16 0.24 -26.20
N ILE A 161 -19.27 0.00 -24.89
CA ILE A 161 -19.24 -1.35 -24.28
C ILE A 161 -20.58 -1.71 -23.67
N HIS A 162 -20.90 -3.01 -23.61
CA HIS A 162 -22.09 -3.51 -22.90
C HIS A 162 -22.13 -3.01 -21.46
N GLU A 163 -23.35 -2.73 -20.98
CA GLU A 163 -23.58 -2.17 -19.65
C GLU A 163 -22.79 -2.90 -18.57
N SER A 164 -22.01 -2.14 -17.80
CA SER A 164 -21.26 -2.68 -16.67
C SER A 164 -22.17 -3.03 -15.51
N THR A 165 -22.06 -4.27 -15.02
CA THR A 165 -22.65 -4.69 -13.75
C THR A 165 -21.56 -4.87 -12.71
N PHE A 166 -21.89 -4.57 -11.45
CA PHE A 166 -20.94 -4.74 -10.35
C PHE A 166 -20.44 -6.19 -10.22
N LEU A 167 -21.31 -7.17 -10.51
CA LEU A 167 -20.95 -8.59 -10.50
C LEU A 167 -19.91 -8.91 -11.58
N ARG A 168 -20.06 -8.37 -12.79
CA ARG A 168 -19.07 -8.54 -13.88
C ARG A 168 -17.69 -8.05 -13.44
N GLU A 169 -17.61 -6.84 -12.89
CA GLU A 169 -16.32 -6.26 -12.45
C GLU A 169 -15.69 -7.07 -11.30
N CYS A 170 -16.51 -7.60 -10.38
CA CYS A 170 -16.04 -8.52 -9.34
C CYS A 170 -15.48 -9.82 -9.92
N LEU A 171 -16.19 -10.43 -10.87
CA LEU A 171 -15.76 -11.65 -11.54
C LEU A 171 -14.48 -11.43 -12.36
N MET A 172 -14.32 -10.25 -12.98
CA MET A 172 -13.09 -9.88 -13.68
C MET A 172 -11.90 -9.74 -12.72
N ALA A 173 -12.09 -9.08 -11.58
CA ALA A 173 -11.03 -8.95 -10.58
C ALA A 173 -10.63 -10.31 -9.98
N LEU A 174 -11.61 -11.13 -9.60
CA LEU A 174 -11.37 -12.47 -9.04
C LEU A 174 -10.81 -13.44 -10.10
N GLY A 175 -11.30 -13.36 -11.32
CA GLY A 175 -10.81 -14.15 -12.45
C GLY A 175 -9.37 -13.82 -12.79
N GLN A 176 -8.95 -12.55 -12.69
CA GLN A 176 -7.54 -12.16 -12.85
C GLN A 176 -6.64 -12.83 -11.81
N ILE A 177 -7.07 -12.86 -10.53
CA ILE A 177 -6.34 -13.52 -9.44
C ILE A 177 -6.27 -15.03 -9.73
N GLY A 178 -7.40 -15.67 -10.05
CA GLY A 178 -7.47 -17.10 -10.33
C GLY A 178 -6.62 -17.51 -11.53
N PHE A 179 -6.72 -16.78 -12.64
CA PHE A 179 -5.95 -17.04 -13.86
C PHE A 179 -4.45 -16.94 -13.61
N GLN A 180 -4.01 -15.91 -12.90
CA GLN A 180 -2.62 -15.74 -12.49
C GLN A 180 -2.16 -16.83 -11.51
N GLY A 181 -3.06 -17.29 -10.64
CA GLY A 181 -2.82 -18.38 -9.70
C GLY A 181 -2.38 -19.68 -10.36
N LEU A 182 -2.87 -19.98 -11.57
CA LEU A 182 -2.47 -21.15 -12.34
C LEU A 182 -0.95 -21.19 -12.59
N PHE A 183 -0.36 -20.02 -12.89
CA PHE A 183 1.06 -19.89 -13.26
C PHE A 183 2.01 -19.83 -12.07
N ILE A 184 1.51 -19.64 -10.85
CA ILE A 184 2.31 -19.56 -9.62
C ILE A 184 1.96 -20.64 -8.59
N SER A 185 1.08 -21.58 -8.96
CA SER A 185 0.53 -22.64 -8.09
C SER A 185 1.60 -23.49 -7.39
N LYS A 186 2.78 -23.62 -8.00
CA LYS A 186 3.93 -24.35 -7.43
C LYS A 186 4.72 -23.59 -6.37
N LEU A 187 4.48 -22.29 -6.20
CA LEU A 187 5.15 -21.48 -5.18
C LEU A 187 4.56 -21.75 -3.79
N LYS A 188 5.34 -21.48 -2.74
CA LYS A 188 4.82 -21.49 -1.36
C LYS A 188 3.65 -20.50 -1.22
N ILE A 189 2.66 -20.83 -0.39
CA ILE A 189 1.45 -20.02 -0.20
C ILE A 189 1.77 -18.56 0.17
N GLU A 190 2.79 -18.31 0.98
CA GLU A 190 3.22 -16.96 1.35
C GLU A 190 3.72 -16.16 0.13
N LYS A 191 4.50 -16.80 -0.76
CA LYS A 191 4.95 -16.18 -2.02
C LYS A 191 3.77 -15.91 -2.96
N GLN A 192 2.81 -16.83 -3.04
CA GLN A 192 1.59 -16.63 -3.83
C GLN A 192 0.78 -15.44 -3.30
N LEU A 193 0.53 -15.37 -2.00
CA LEU A 193 -0.20 -14.27 -1.35
C LEU A 193 0.57 -12.94 -1.42
N ASN A 194 1.90 -12.95 -1.41
CA ASN A 194 2.74 -11.78 -1.72
C ASN A 194 2.51 -11.28 -3.13
N TYR A 195 2.46 -12.20 -4.09
CA TYR A 195 2.18 -11.84 -5.48
C TYR A 195 0.73 -11.35 -5.68
N TYR A 196 -0.29 -12.04 -5.16
CA TYR A 196 -1.68 -11.59 -5.27
C TYR A 196 -1.88 -10.22 -4.62
N GLY A 197 -1.22 -9.99 -3.47
CA GLY A 197 -1.18 -8.66 -2.87
C GLY A 197 -0.65 -7.62 -3.85
N ASN A 198 0.50 -7.86 -4.49
CA ASN A 198 1.11 -6.93 -5.43
C ASN A 198 0.24 -6.72 -6.68
N LEU A 199 -0.34 -7.80 -7.22
CA LEU A 199 -1.28 -7.77 -8.34
C LEU A 199 -2.48 -6.87 -8.03
N MET A 200 -3.04 -6.99 -6.83
CA MET A 200 -4.16 -6.16 -6.40
C MET A 200 -3.74 -4.73 -6.06
N THR A 201 -2.51 -4.51 -5.59
CA THR A 201 -1.96 -3.15 -5.44
C THR A 201 -1.87 -2.44 -6.79
N VAL A 202 -1.44 -3.11 -7.86
CA VAL A 202 -1.44 -2.55 -9.22
C VAL A 202 -2.86 -2.13 -9.62
N SER A 203 -3.84 -3.01 -9.41
CA SER A 203 -5.24 -2.72 -9.75
C SER A 203 -5.83 -1.56 -8.91
N LEU A 204 -5.49 -1.52 -7.62
CA LEU A 204 -5.88 -0.42 -6.73
C LEU A 204 -5.25 0.90 -7.15
N MET A 205 -3.97 0.90 -7.56
CA MET A 205 -3.30 2.10 -8.09
C MET A 205 -4.02 2.63 -9.33
N GLY A 206 -4.43 1.75 -10.23
CA GLY A 206 -5.22 2.14 -11.41
C GLY A 206 -6.54 2.76 -11.03
N SER A 207 -7.20 2.19 -10.03
CA SER A 207 -8.45 2.73 -9.49
C SER A 207 -8.27 4.14 -8.93
N LEU A 208 -7.18 4.38 -8.20
CA LEU A 208 -6.85 5.71 -7.69
C LEU A 208 -6.59 6.73 -8.81
N ILE A 209 -6.00 6.30 -9.94
CA ILE A 209 -5.78 7.14 -11.13
C ILE A 209 -7.10 7.45 -11.88
N LEU A 210 -8.07 6.53 -11.85
CA LEU A 210 -9.37 6.71 -12.50
C LEU A 210 -10.35 7.57 -11.68
N ILE A 211 -10.25 7.58 -10.35
CA ILE A 211 -11.18 8.34 -9.49
C ILE A 211 -11.28 9.82 -9.88
N PRO A 212 -10.17 10.57 -10.10
CA PRO A 212 -10.24 11.98 -10.48
C PRO A 212 -11.05 12.22 -11.76
N VAL A 213 -10.90 11.38 -12.80
CA VAL A 213 -11.65 11.56 -14.05
C VAL A 213 -13.13 11.21 -13.88
N ILE A 214 -13.45 10.21 -13.04
CA ILE A 214 -14.85 9.89 -12.69
C ILE A 214 -15.52 11.07 -11.97
N ILE A 215 -14.83 11.67 -11.00
CA ILE A 215 -15.33 12.86 -10.28
C ILE A 215 -15.49 14.03 -11.24
N LEU A 216 -14.49 14.30 -12.08
CA LEU A 216 -14.55 15.40 -13.03
C LEU A 216 -15.71 15.25 -14.02
N ASN A 217 -15.94 14.02 -14.51
CA ASN A 217 -17.06 13.71 -15.40
C ASN A 217 -18.44 13.96 -14.77
N SER A 218 -18.55 13.94 -13.43
CA SER A 218 -19.80 14.28 -12.73
C SER A 218 -20.08 15.79 -12.66
N ILE A 219 -19.09 16.61 -12.99
CA ILE A 219 -19.17 18.07 -12.98
C ILE A 219 -19.27 18.60 -14.41
N ILE A 220 -18.50 18.03 -15.33
CA ILE A 220 -18.44 18.41 -16.74
C ILE A 220 -18.47 17.14 -17.57
N GLU A 221 -19.34 17.07 -18.58
CA GLU A 221 -19.38 15.91 -19.48
C GLU A 221 -18.06 15.80 -20.26
N ILE A 222 -17.31 14.73 -20.03
CA ILE A 222 -16.05 14.44 -20.73
C ILE A 222 -16.36 13.58 -21.96
N PRO A 223 -15.84 13.95 -23.14
CA PRO A 223 -16.02 13.14 -24.35
C PRO A 223 -15.51 11.71 -24.13
N GLU A 224 -16.27 10.73 -24.62
CA GLU A 224 -15.96 9.30 -24.44
C GLU A 224 -14.55 8.92 -24.94
N LEU A 225 -14.10 9.51 -26.05
CA LEU A 225 -12.74 9.30 -26.57
C LEU A 225 -11.66 9.72 -25.57
N ALA A 226 -11.87 10.80 -24.82
CA ALA A 226 -10.93 11.25 -23.79
C ALA A 226 -10.92 10.31 -22.58
N LEU A 227 -12.07 9.74 -22.21
CA LEU A 227 -12.17 8.70 -21.18
C LEU A 227 -11.40 7.43 -21.60
N LEU A 228 -11.58 6.98 -22.84
CA LEU A 228 -10.86 5.82 -23.38
C LEU A 228 -9.34 6.06 -23.43
N PHE A 229 -8.93 7.27 -23.84
CA PHE A 229 -7.51 7.64 -23.82
C PHE A 229 -6.93 7.62 -22.40
N TRP A 230 -7.65 8.18 -21.42
CA TRP A 230 -7.24 8.16 -20.02
C TRP A 230 -7.15 6.73 -19.45
N PHE A 231 -8.10 5.87 -19.82
CA PHE A 231 -8.07 4.45 -19.48
C PHE A 231 -6.85 3.75 -20.09
N GLY A 232 -6.55 4.00 -21.37
CA GLY A 232 -5.36 3.46 -22.05
C GLY A 232 -4.03 3.90 -21.42
N LEU A 233 -3.93 5.18 -21.04
CA LEU A 233 -2.78 5.70 -20.28
C LEU A 233 -2.65 4.97 -18.94
N THR A 234 -3.77 4.85 -18.21
CA THR A 234 -3.81 4.15 -16.93
C THR A 234 -3.34 2.70 -17.08
N ALA A 235 -3.89 1.96 -18.04
CA ALA A 235 -3.52 0.57 -18.31
C ALA A 235 -2.02 0.42 -18.64
N THR A 236 -1.45 1.37 -19.37
CA THR A 236 -0.02 1.40 -19.69
C THR A 236 0.84 1.59 -18.44
N ILE A 237 0.48 2.53 -17.56
CA ILE A 237 1.14 2.74 -16.27
C ILE A 237 1.06 1.46 -15.42
N LEU A 238 -0.10 0.80 -15.39
CA LEU A 238 -0.29 -0.46 -14.65
C LEU A 238 0.61 -1.57 -15.18
N LEU A 239 0.75 -1.69 -16.49
CA LEU A 239 1.61 -2.70 -17.09
C LEU A 239 3.08 -2.50 -16.70
N PHE A 240 3.59 -1.26 -16.80
CA PHE A 240 4.96 -0.96 -16.40
C PHE A 240 5.18 -1.25 -14.91
N GLU A 241 4.23 -0.90 -14.06
CA GLU A 241 4.31 -1.18 -12.62
C GLU A 241 4.25 -2.68 -12.33
N HIS A 242 3.40 -3.44 -13.04
CA HIS A 242 3.34 -4.89 -12.92
C HIS A 242 4.68 -5.53 -13.29
N ILE A 243 5.27 -5.15 -14.42
CA ILE A 243 6.59 -5.62 -14.86
C ILE A 243 7.66 -5.29 -13.81
N ARG A 244 7.66 -4.06 -13.28
CA ARG A 244 8.59 -3.63 -12.23
C ARG A 244 8.45 -4.51 -10.98
N ARG A 245 7.22 -4.78 -10.53
CA ARG A 245 6.94 -5.60 -9.34
C ARG A 245 7.34 -7.06 -9.52
N ILE A 246 7.06 -7.66 -10.68
CA ILE A 246 7.51 -9.02 -11.01
C ILE A 246 9.02 -9.15 -10.90
N LYS A 247 9.78 -8.17 -11.44
CA LYS A 247 11.24 -8.13 -11.33
C LYS A 247 11.72 -8.00 -9.88
N LEU A 248 11.04 -7.17 -9.07
CA LEU A 248 11.38 -7.00 -7.64
C LEU A 248 11.09 -8.24 -6.82
N LEU A 249 10.05 -9.00 -7.17
CA LEU A 249 9.68 -10.26 -6.51
C LEU A 249 10.49 -11.46 -7.02
N GLU A 250 11.41 -11.24 -7.96
CA GLU A 250 12.21 -12.29 -8.61
C GLU A 250 11.33 -13.38 -9.24
N LEU A 251 10.20 -12.98 -9.82
CA LEU A 251 9.25 -13.88 -10.48
C LEU A 251 9.43 -13.89 -12.01
N PRO A 252 8.99 -14.95 -12.70
CA PRO A 252 9.10 -15.02 -14.16
C PRO A 252 8.31 -13.91 -14.87
N THR A 253 8.95 -13.26 -15.85
CA THR A 253 8.34 -12.18 -16.66
C THR A 253 7.10 -12.62 -17.45
N VAL A 254 6.98 -13.93 -17.72
CA VAL A 254 5.79 -14.56 -18.34
C VAL A 254 4.50 -14.19 -17.60
N LEU A 255 4.55 -13.94 -16.28
CA LEU A 255 3.38 -13.50 -15.51
C LEU A 255 2.79 -12.16 -16.01
N SER A 256 3.62 -11.27 -16.54
CA SER A 256 3.13 -10.02 -17.15
C SER A 256 2.46 -10.28 -18.51
N ALA A 257 2.97 -11.25 -19.28
CA ALA A 257 2.32 -11.65 -20.54
C ALA A 257 0.96 -12.31 -20.29
N THR A 258 0.87 -13.19 -19.28
CA THR A 258 -0.42 -13.81 -18.90
C THR A 258 -1.38 -12.79 -18.30
N TRP A 259 -0.87 -11.72 -17.68
CA TRP A 259 -1.70 -10.62 -17.18
C TRP A 259 -2.36 -9.86 -18.34
N ILE A 260 -1.59 -9.51 -19.38
CA ILE A 260 -2.11 -8.91 -20.60
C ILE A 260 -3.09 -9.85 -21.30
N LEU A 261 -2.73 -11.13 -21.44
CA LEU A 261 -3.57 -12.14 -22.10
C LEU A 261 -4.96 -12.22 -21.45
N TYR A 262 -5.02 -12.26 -20.12
CA TYR A 262 -6.30 -12.25 -19.41
C TYR A 262 -7.13 -10.99 -19.74
N ARG A 263 -6.50 -9.81 -19.76
CA ARG A 263 -7.18 -8.55 -20.10
C ARG A 263 -7.71 -8.55 -21.54
N LEU A 264 -6.95 -9.10 -22.49
CA LEU A 264 -7.40 -9.24 -23.88
C LEU A 264 -8.57 -10.21 -23.99
N LEU A 265 -8.52 -11.36 -23.32
CA LEU A 265 -9.62 -12.33 -23.29
C LEU A 265 -10.89 -11.70 -22.70
N VAL A 266 -10.78 -10.97 -21.59
CA VAL A 266 -11.93 -10.28 -20.98
C VAL A 266 -12.47 -9.18 -21.90
N LEU A 267 -11.61 -8.41 -22.56
CA LEU A 267 -12.05 -7.39 -23.51
C LEU A 267 -12.84 -8.01 -24.67
N LEU A 268 -12.35 -9.11 -25.23
CA LEU A 268 -13.07 -9.86 -26.27
C LEU A 268 -14.44 -10.34 -25.74
N LEU A 269 -14.49 -10.90 -24.54
CA LEU A 269 -15.75 -11.32 -23.93
C LEU A 269 -16.72 -10.15 -23.79
N ILE A 270 -16.29 -8.96 -23.36
CA ILE A 270 -17.15 -7.78 -23.21
C ILE A 270 -17.69 -7.26 -24.55
N LEU A 271 -16.89 -7.37 -25.62
CA LEU A 271 -17.27 -6.89 -26.95
C LEU A 271 -18.21 -7.85 -27.70
N PHE A 272 -18.11 -9.16 -27.44
CA PHE A 272 -18.83 -10.19 -28.20
C PHE A 272 -19.96 -10.91 -27.42
N LEU A 273 -20.04 -10.73 -26.10
CA LEU A 273 -21.10 -11.24 -25.22
C LEU A 273 -21.75 -10.08 -24.46
#